data_AF-A0A849EFV7-F1
#
_entry.id   AF-A0A849EFV7-F1
#
_cell.length_a   1.000
_cell.length_b   1.000
_cell.length_c   1.000
_cell.angle_alpha   90.00
_cell.angle_beta   90.00
_cell.angle_gamma   90.00
#
_symmetry.space_group_name_H-M   'P 1'
#
loop_
_entity.id
_entity.type
_entity.pdbx_description
1 polymer ?
#
loop_
_entity_poly.entity_id
_entity_poly.type
_entity_poly.pdbx_seq_one_letter_code
_entity_poly.pdbx_strand_id
1 'polypeptide(L)'
;MQISKVILSIFLTVLMAIGLSAQGLYQKGQIELKKGKTEDAYIQIDFEFPQRFQQNITYVTPKDWAKYQKTGKLKGSMKEKLNPGDIKGFTLEDGRVFRTVRYADLTGKAIKMIPKKMCLEETASGAIKVYKLYSRTTGKINHELADMIFEDRANLINYIQDNFQILLLKDKKNPTNIMHINLLNYIGDNERVKDNYSNNHYGFRNQFTEAQKMGKYVNKEYEAAFLSMVNDYNQDAATIGEARSK
;
A
#
# COMPACT_ATOMS: atom_id res chain seq x y z
N MET A 1 20.82 39.75 34.79
CA MET A 1 20.66 38.28 34.89
C MET A 1 19.53 37.79 33.95
N GLN A 2 19.66 38.01 32.64
CA GLN A 2 18.58 37.74 31.68
C GLN A 2 19.06 37.18 30.32
N ILE A 3 20.38 37.20 30.07
CA ILE A 3 20.97 36.80 28.79
C ILE A 3 21.15 35.26 28.70
N SER A 4 21.29 34.55 29.83
CA SER A 4 21.51 33.08 29.79
C SER A 4 20.26 32.26 29.48
N LYS A 5 19.04 32.80 29.69
CA LYS A 5 17.78 32.08 29.41
C LYS A 5 17.42 32.07 27.92
N VAL A 6 17.81 33.10 27.16
CA VAL A 6 17.49 33.21 25.73
C VAL A 6 18.37 32.28 24.88
N ILE A 7 19.65 32.16 25.23
CA ILE A 7 20.60 31.31 24.50
C ILE A 7 20.28 29.82 24.70
N LEU A 8 19.83 29.42 25.89
CA LEU A 8 19.43 28.03 26.15
C LEU A 8 18.14 27.65 25.42
N SER A 9 17.23 28.60 25.20
CA SER A 9 15.98 28.34 24.48
C SER A 9 16.19 28.20 22.97
N ILE A 10 17.14 28.95 22.38
CA ILE A 10 17.45 28.85 20.95
C ILE A 10 18.23 27.56 20.64
N PHE A 11 19.09 27.10 21.54
CA PHE A 11 19.81 25.83 21.37
C PHE A 11 18.89 24.59 21.45
N LEU A 12 17.77 24.69 22.19
CA LEU A 12 16.78 23.62 22.30
C LEU A 12 15.86 23.51 21.07
N THR A 13 15.59 24.61 20.37
CA THR A 13 14.76 24.59 19.15
C THR A 13 15.51 24.06 17.93
N VAL A 14 16.83 24.25 17.86
CA VAL A 14 17.67 23.76 16.74
C VAL A 14 17.88 22.25 16.78
N LEU A 15 17.78 21.61 17.96
CA LEU A 15 17.89 20.15 18.10
C LEU A 15 16.64 19.38 17.65
N MET A 16 15.48 20.03 17.48
CA MET A 16 14.28 19.38 16.94
C MET A 16 14.25 19.32 15.41
N ALA A 17 15.03 20.15 14.71
CA ALA A 17 15.01 20.19 13.25
C ALA A 17 15.84 19.07 12.58
N ILE A 18 16.73 18.39 13.32
CA ILE A 18 17.68 17.41 12.77
C ILE A 18 17.09 15.97 12.76
N GLY A 19 15.87 15.76 13.28
CA GLY A 19 15.20 14.45 13.32
C GLY A 19 14.47 14.03 12.03
N LEU A 20 14.29 14.94 11.07
CA LEU A 20 13.35 14.76 9.96
C LEU A 20 13.75 13.70 8.90
N SER A 21 15.02 13.30 8.83
CA SER A 21 15.45 12.37 7.76
C SER A 21 15.09 10.90 8.03
N ALA A 22 14.88 10.50 9.29
CA ALA A 22 14.46 9.15 9.65
C ALA A 22 13.01 9.07 10.15
N GLN A 23 12.45 10.14 10.74
CA GLN A 23 11.03 10.18 11.14
C GLN A 23 10.07 9.99 9.96
N GLY A 24 10.38 10.53 8.77
CA GLY A 24 9.46 10.47 7.62
C GLY A 24 9.18 9.06 7.09
N LEU A 25 10.03 8.07 7.38
CA LEU A 25 9.85 6.70 6.90
C LEU A 25 9.15 5.78 7.89
N TYR A 26 9.14 6.11 9.18
CA TYR A 26 8.58 5.24 10.21
C TYR A 26 7.22 5.75 10.65
N GLN A 27 6.20 4.94 10.46
CA GLN A 27 4.82 5.28 10.77
C GLN A 27 4.32 4.40 11.90
N LYS A 28 3.65 5.01 12.87
CA LYS A 28 3.10 4.27 13.99
C LYS A 28 1.92 3.41 13.54
N GLY A 29 1.82 2.21 14.09
CA GLY A 29 0.78 1.25 13.75
C GLY A 29 0.85 0.00 14.61
N GLN A 30 0.08 -1.00 14.20
CA GLN A 30 -0.06 -2.28 14.87
C GLN A 30 0.21 -3.43 13.90
N ILE A 31 1.13 -4.32 14.28
CA ILE A 31 1.44 -5.53 13.52
C ILE A 31 0.62 -6.69 14.07
N GLU A 32 -0.12 -7.38 13.21
CA GLU A 32 -0.85 -8.59 13.56
C GLU A 32 -0.03 -9.83 13.17
N LEU A 33 0.53 -10.52 14.17
CA LEU A 33 1.29 -11.76 13.98
C LEU A 33 0.36 -12.93 13.62
N LYS A 34 0.89 -13.93 12.92
CA LYS A 34 0.09 -15.12 12.55
C LYS A 34 -0.54 -15.88 13.71
N LYS A 35 0.08 -15.82 14.88
CA LYS A 35 -0.41 -16.45 16.11
C LYS A 35 -1.54 -15.64 16.79
N GLY A 36 -2.04 -14.59 16.15
CA GLY A 36 -3.12 -13.74 16.66
C GLY A 36 -2.68 -12.68 17.67
N LYS A 37 -1.39 -12.61 17.99
CA LYS A 37 -0.83 -11.54 18.83
C LYS A 37 -0.69 -10.26 18.01
N THR A 38 -1.08 -9.13 18.59
CA THR A 38 -0.87 -7.80 18.04
C THR A 38 0.22 -7.06 18.81
N GLU A 39 1.05 -6.30 18.11
CA GLU A 39 2.14 -5.52 18.70
C GLU A 39 2.15 -4.09 18.14
N ASP A 40 2.22 -3.09 19.02
CA ASP A 40 2.45 -1.70 18.62
C ASP A 40 3.87 -1.55 18.08
N ALA A 41 4.01 -0.83 16.98
CA ALA A 41 5.29 -0.66 16.31
C ALA A 41 5.36 0.66 15.53
N TYR A 42 6.58 1.11 15.28
CA TYR A 42 6.89 2.11 14.26
C TYR A 42 7.39 1.35 13.02
N ILE A 43 6.58 1.31 11.97
CA ILE A 43 6.76 0.46 10.78
C ILE A 43 7.40 1.31 9.67
N GLN A 44 8.45 0.79 9.05
CA GLN A 44 9.13 1.47 7.95
C GLN A 44 8.33 1.34 6.65
N ILE A 45 7.81 2.46 6.14
CA ILE A 45 7.10 2.59 4.87
C ILE A 45 7.93 3.49 3.95
N ASP A 46 8.69 2.87 3.06
CA ASP A 46 9.58 3.54 2.13
C ASP A 46 9.09 3.40 0.69
N PHE A 47 8.31 4.38 0.23
CA PHE A 47 7.77 4.41 -1.14
C PHE A 47 8.83 4.67 -2.20
N GLU A 48 10.04 5.10 -1.83
CA GLU A 48 11.16 5.14 -2.78
C GLU A 48 11.55 3.72 -3.20
N PHE A 49 11.47 2.77 -2.26
CA PHE A 49 11.77 1.35 -2.45
C PHE A 49 10.62 0.46 -1.96
N PRO A 50 9.45 0.50 -2.61
CA PRO A 50 8.25 -0.12 -2.06
C PRO A 50 8.35 -1.65 -1.99
N GLN A 51 9.20 -2.25 -2.84
CA GLN A 51 9.54 -3.66 -2.80
C GLN A 51 10.03 -4.10 -1.40
N ARG A 52 10.73 -3.20 -0.67
CA ARG A 52 11.30 -3.51 0.64
C ARG A 52 10.20 -3.77 1.66
N PHE A 53 9.28 -2.83 1.87
CA PHE A 53 8.23 -3.00 2.87
C PHE A 53 7.14 -4.00 2.44
N GLN A 54 7.00 -4.27 1.14
CA GLN A 54 6.10 -5.32 0.65
C GLN A 54 6.67 -6.74 0.83
N GLN A 55 8.00 -6.90 0.91
CA GLN A 55 8.66 -8.21 1.03
C GLN A 55 9.30 -8.46 2.40
N ASN A 56 9.62 -7.41 3.16
CA ASN A 56 10.28 -7.47 4.47
C ASN A 56 9.80 -6.31 5.34
N ILE A 57 9.13 -6.61 6.45
CA ILE A 57 8.53 -5.60 7.31
C ILE A 57 9.58 -5.22 8.33
N THR A 58 10.20 -4.07 8.12
CA THR A 58 11.16 -3.49 9.07
C THR A 58 10.41 -2.58 10.03
N TYR A 59 10.62 -2.73 11.33
CA TYR A 59 9.94 -1.93 12.34
C TYR A 59 10.83 -1.67 13.56
N VAL A 60 10.38 -0.78 14.43
CA VAL A 60 11.03 -0.40 15.69
C VAL A 60 10.00 -0.47 16.81
N THR A 61 10.38 -1.03 17.96
CA THR A 61 9.49 -1.11 19.13
C THR A 61 9.23 0.28 19.71
N PRO A 62 8.11 0.53 20.42
CA PRO A 62 7.86 1.82 21.07
C PRO A 62 8.97 2.24 22.03
N LYS A 63 9.58 1.28 22.73
CA LYS A 63 10.72 1.50 23.64
C LYS A 63 11.95 2.01 22.89
N ASP A 64 12.32 1.36 21.80
CA ASP A 64 13.48 1.77 21.00
C ASP A 64 13.21 3.07 20.23
N TRP A 65 11.97 3.29 19.83
CA TRP A 65 11.55 4.56 19.25
C TRP A 65 11.71 5.71 20.23
N ALA A 66 11.26 5.56 21.48
CA ALA A 66 11.47 6.55 22.53
C ALA A 66 12.96 6.83 22.78
N LYS A 67 13.82 5.82 22.67
CA LYS A 67 15.27 5.98 22.76
C LYS A 67 15.85 6.72 21.55
N TYR A 68 15.36 6.44 20.35
CA TYR A 68 15.72 7.19 19.15
C TYR A 68 15.31 8.67 19.28
N GLN A 69 14.09 8.96 19.71
CA GLN A 69 13.60 10.32 19.94
C GLN A 69 14.48 11.11 20.92
N LYS A 70 15.02 10.46 21.95
CA LYS A 70 15.92 11.10 22.93
C LYS A 70 17.35 11.30 22.42
N THR A 71 17.83 10.43 21.53
CA THR A 71 19.26 10.38 21.16
C THR A 71 19.55 10.85 19.74
N GLY A 72 18.53 11.03 18.90
CA GLY A 72 18.65 11.33 17.48
C GLY A 72 19.25 10.21 16.63
N LYS A 73 19.63 9.07 17.23
CA LYS A 73 20.39 8.00 16.55
C LYS A 73 19.64 6.68 16.58
N LEU A 74 19.13 6.26 15.43
CA LEU A 74 18.52 4.95 15.25
C LEU A 74 19.59 3.90 14.91
N LYS A 75 19.93 3.04 15.87
CA LYS A 75 20.93 1.96 15.68
C LYS A 75 20.32 0.78 14.92
N GLY A 76 21.14 0.03 14.18
CA GLY A 76 20.71 -1.19 13.49
C GLY A 76 20.09 -2.23 14.44
N SER A 77 20.63 -2.35 15.66
CA SER A 77 20.11 -3.25 16.70
C SER A 77 18.75 -2.85 17.28
N MET A 78 18.21 -1.68 16.91
CA MET A 78 16.86 -1.23 17.29
C MET A 78 15.82 -1.60 16.22
N LYS A 79 16.27 -2.10 15.07
CA LYS A 79 15.41 -2.43 13.93
C LYS A 79 15.13 -3.91 13.94
N GLU A 80 13.85 -4.25 14.00
CA GLU A 80 13.34 -5.59 13.87
C GLU A 80 12.90 -5.84 12.43
N LYS A 81 12.93 -7.11 12.01
CA LYS A 81 12.50 -7.53 10.67
C LYS A 81 11.61 -8.75 10.74
N LEU A 82 10.48 -8.70 10.03
CA LEU A 82 9.57 -9.82 9.84
C LEU A 82 9.38 -10.10 8.36
N ASN A 83 9.22 -11.37 8.00
CA ASN A 83 8.77 -11.71 6.66
C ASN A 83 7.23 -11.58 6.60
N PRO A 84 6.63 -11.31 5.43
CA PRO A 84 5.20 -11.48 5.22
C PRO A 84 4.72 -12.88 5.64
N GLY A 85 5.62 -13.87 5.60
CA GLY A 85 5.39 -15.22 6.11
C GLY A 85 5.00 -15.32 7.58
N ASP A 86 5.31 -14.32 8.41
CA ASP A 86 5.22 -14.38 9.87
C ASP A 86 4.06 -13.54 10.43
N ILE A 87 3.49 -12.67 9.59
CA ILE A 87 2.38 -11.78 9.94
C ILE A 87 1.14 -12.05 9.09
N LYS A 88 -0.03 -11.68 9.61
CA LYS A 88 -1.26 -11.55 8.82
C LYS A 88 -1.30 -10.20 8.09
N GLY A 89 -0.73 -9.17 8.71
CA GLY A 89 -0.73 -7.83 8.19
C GLY A 89 -0.36 -6.80 9.25
N PHE A 90 -0.54 -5.53 8.94
CA PHE A 90 -0.44 -4.44 9.90
C PHE A 90 -1.42 -3.33 9.55
N THR A 91 -1.74 -2.47 10.50
CA THR A 91 -2.58 -1.28 10.31
C THR A 91 -1.82 -0.07 10.82
N LEU A 92 -1.79 1.00 10.04
CA LEU A 92 -1.17 2.26 10.42
C LEU A 92 -2.18 3.16 11.14
N GLU A 93 -1.70 4.11 11.94
CA GLU A 93 -2.56 5.06 12.65
C GLU A 93 -3.38 5.96 11.70
N ASP A 94 -2.93 6.15 10.46
CA ASP A 94 -3.66 6.87 9.42
C ASP A 94 -4.84 6.07 8.81
N GLY A 95 -5.08 4.86 9.32
CA GLY A 95 -6.16 3.97 8.88
C GLY A 95 -5.78 3.06 7.72
N ARG A 96 -4.60 3.21 7.09
CA ARG A 96 -4.19 2.29 6.03
C ARG A 96 -3.95 0.89 6.58
N VAL A 97 -4.48 -0.08 5.86
CA VAL A 97 -4.42 -1.50 6.23
C VAL A 97 -3.53 -2.22 5.24
N PHE A 98 -2.62 -3.04 5.73
CA PHE A 98 -1.75 -3.89 4.93
C PHE A 98 -1.99 -5.36 5.30
N ARG A 99 -2.06 -6.23 4.29
CA ARG A 99 -2.30 -7.67 4.47
C ARG A 99 -1.30 -8.51 3.73
N THR A 100 -0.90 -9.62 4.36
CA THR A 100 -0.14 -10.68 3.72
C THR A 100 -1.02 -11.44 2.74
N VAL A 101 -0.68 -11.36 1.46
CA VAL A 101 -1.31 -12.12 0.39
C VAL A 101 -0.28 -12.97 -0.35
N ARG A 102 -0.73 -14.03 -1.04
CA ARG A 102 0.10 -14.83 -1.95
C ARG A 102 -0.17 -14.40 -3.38
N TYR A 103 0.80 -13.77 -4.04
CA TYR A 103 0.66 -13.28 -5.41
C TYR A 103 1.69 -13.92 -6.33
N ALA A 104 1.26 -14.29 -7.54
CA ALA A 104 2.12 -14.72 -8.63
C ALA A 104 1.93 -13.76 -9.80
N ASP A 105 3.02 -13.22 -10.31
CA ASP A 105 2.98 -12.18 -11.33
C ASP A 105 2.83 -12.70 -12.76
N LEU A 106 1.58 -12.87 -13.24
CA LEU A 106 1.24 -13.60 -14.48
C LEU A 106 1.65 -12.89 -15.78
N THR A 107 2.31 -11.73 -15.67
CA THR A 107 2.77 -10.97 -16.83
C THR A 107 4.11 -11.46 -17.41
N GLY A 108 4.83 -12.35 -16.72
CA GLY A 108 6.10 -12.91 -17.21
C GLY A 108 5.93 -14.18 -18.05
N LYS A 109 6.66 -14.30 -19.17
CA LYS A 109 6.64 -15.46 -20.11
C LYS A 109 7.13 -16.80 -19.52
N ALA A 110 7.39 -16.91 -18.21
CA ALA A 110 8.05 -18.07 -17.62
C ALA A 110 7.04 -19.08 -17.02
N ILE A 111 7.10 -20.33 -17.49
CA ILE A 111 6.20 -21.47 -17.20
C ILE A 111 6.23 -21.97 -15.73
N LYS A 112 6.95 -21.30 -14.81
CA LYS A 112 7.05 -21.69 -13.39
C LYS A 112 7.13 -20.50 -12.44
N MET A 113 6.13 -19.64 -12.45
CA MET A 113 6.05 -18.58 -11.46
C MET A 113 5.55 -19.10 -10.12
N ILE A 114 6.42 -19.07 -9.11
CA ILE A 114 6.08 -19.44 -7.73
C ILE A 114 5.39 -18.25 -7.05
N PRO A 115 4.15 -18.40 -6.54
CA PRO A 115 3.50 -17.35 -5.77
C PRO A 115 4.35 -16.94 -4.55
N LYS A 116 4.61 -15.65 -4.41
CA LYS A 116 5.34 -15.08 -3.26
C LYS A 116 4.36 -14.49 -2.26
N LYS A 117 4.69 -14.60 -0.97
CA LYS A 117 3.96 -13.86 0.07
C LYS A 117 4.44 -12.41 0.06
N MET A 118 3.51 -11.48 0.01
CA MET A 118 3.77 -10.04 0.04
C MET A 118 2.80 -9.37 0.99
N CYS A 119 3.23 -8.32 1.67
CA CYS A 119 2.34 -7.47 2.47
C CYS A 119 1.95 -6.25 1.64
N LEU A 120 0.67 -6.17 1.27
CA LEU A 120 0.15 -5.17 0.33
C LEU A 120 -0.92 -4.32 1.00
N GLU A 121 -1.02 -3.05 0.61
CA GLU A 121 -2.09 -2.15 1.06
C GLU A 121 -3.45 -2.68 0.56
N GLU A 122 -4.39 -2.91 1.48
CA GLU A 122 -5.78 -3.30 1.20
C GLU A 122 -6.64 -2.05 1.17
N THR A 123 -7.16 -1.70 -0.01
CA THR A 123 -7.93 -0.47 -0.22
C THR A 123 -9.44 -0.68 -0.28
N ALA A 124 -9.88 -1.94 -0.43
CA ALA A 124 -11.26 -2.33 -0.21
C ALA A 124 -11.29 -3.72 0.42
N SER A 125 -12.15 -3.87 1.43
CA SER A 125 -12.39 -5.13 2.13
C SER A 125 -13.87 -5.49 2.04
N GLY A 126 -14.18 -6.65 1.47
CA GLY A 126 -15.55 -7.12 1.26
C GLY A 126 -15.57 -8.42 0.46
N ALA A 127 -16.65 -8.66 -0.28
CA ALA A 127 -16.75 -9.78 -1.22
C ALA A 127 -15.64 -9.74 -2.28
N ILE A 128 -15.33 -8.52 -2.75
CA ILE A 128 -14.14 -8.22 -3.55
C ILE A 128 -13.15 -7.48 -2.65
N LYS A 129 -11.96 -8.06 -2.49
CA LYS A 129 -10.82 -7.38 -1.86
C LYS A 129 -9.89 -6.81 -2.92
N VAL A 130 -9.39 -5.60 -2.66
CA VAL A 130 -8.53 -4.85 -3.57
C VAL A 130 -7.21 -4.57 -2.88
N TYR A 131 -6.12 -4.90 -3.56
CA TYR A 131 -4.76 -4.66 -3.07
C TYR A 131 -3.96 -3.81 -4.04
N LYS A 132 -3.12 -2.93 -3.50
CA LYS A 132 -2.11 -2.20 -4.29
C LYS A 132 -0.77 -2.90 -4.25
N LEU A 133 -0.22 -3.12 -5.44
CA LEU A 133 1.15 -3.58 -5.61
C LEU A 133 1.98 -2.46 -6.24
N TYR A 134 2.86 -1.88 -5.44
CA TYR A 134 3.76 -0.81 -5.86
C TYR A 134 5.06 -1.38 -6.43
N SER A 135 5.66 -0.67 -7.37
CA SER A 135 6.99 -0.99 -7.89
C SER A 135 7.78 0.29 -8.09
N ARG A 136 9.08 0.25 -7.73
CA ARG A 136 10.01 1.34 -8.06
C ARG A 136 10.25 1.44 -9.56
N THR A 137 10.11 0.31 -10.26
CA THR A 137 10.24 0.23 -11.72
C THR A 137 8.88 -0.04 -12.32
N THR A 138 8.46 0.81 -13.24
CA THR A 138 7.27 0.56 -14.07
C THR A 138 7.74 0.00 -15.40
N GLY A 139 6.84 -0.54 -16.23
CA GLY A 139 7.22 -1.00 -17.58
C GLY A 139 7.87 0.09 -18.46
N LYS A 140 7.87 1.35 -18.00
CA LYS A 140 8.44 2.52 -18.67
C LYS A 140 9.74 3.04 -18.02
N ILE A 141 10.04 2.69 -16.77
CA ILE A 141 11.17 3.26 -16.00
C ILE A 141 11.91 2.16 -15.23
N ASN A 142 13.20 1.98 -15.50
CA ASN A 142 14.09 1.10 -14.73
C ASN A 142 14.76 1.89 -13.58
N HIS A 143 15.56 1.22 -12.74
CA HIS A 143 16.18 1.88 -11.57
C HIS A 143 17.09 3.05 -11.94
N GLU A 144 17.92 2.90 -12.97
CA GLU A 144 18.87 3.93 -13.42
C GLU A 144 18.14 5.13 -14.03
N LEU A 145 17.07 4.88 -14.78
CA LEU A 145 16.21 5.90 -15.35
C LEU A 145 15.38 6.61 -14.28
N ALA A 146 14.94 5.92 -13.22
CA ALA A 146 14.20 6.56 -12.13
C ALA A 146 15.05 7.66 -11.46
N ASP A 147 16.31 7.33 -11.15
CA ASP A 147 17.21 8.27 -10.48
C ASP A 147 17.68 9.40 -11.40
N MET A 148 17.57 9.23 -12.73
CA MET A 148 17.88 10.26 -13.74
C MET A 148 16.68 11.16 -14.08
N ILE A 149 15.46 10.61 -14.10
CA ILE A 149 14.24 11.33 -14.52
C ILE A 149 13.67 12.16 -13.37
N PHE A 150 13.75 11.66 -12.13
CA PHE A 150 13.16 12.34 -10.98
C PHE A 150 14.25 13.14 -10.26
N GLU A 151 14.17 14.47 -10.40
CA GLU A 151 15.11 15.44 -9.83
C GLU A 151 15.20 15.39 -8.31
N ASP A 152 14.13 14.93 -7.64
CA ASP A 152 14.10 14.73 -6.20
C ASP A 152 13.28 13.48 -5.78
N ARG A 153 13.53 13.06 -4.54
CA ARG A 153 12.89 11.91 -3.90
C ARG A 153 11.37 12.04 -3.79
N ALA A 154 10.86 13.25 -3.58
CA ALA A 154 9.43 13.48 -3.40
C ALA A 154 8.67 13.24 -4.71
N ASN A 155 9.22 13.70 -5.84
CA ASN A 155 8.67 13.47 -7.18
C ASN A 155 8.67 11.99 -7.54
N LEU A 156 9.75 11.25 -7.24
CA LEU A 156 9.78 9.80 -7.41
C LEU A 156 8.71 9.10 -6.57
N ILE A 157 8.56 9.47 -5.29
CA ILE A 157 7.54 8.90 -4.40
C ILE A 157 6.13 9.18 -4.95
N ASN A 158 5.86 10.42 -5.36
CA ASN A 158 4.56 10.81 -5.93
C ASN A 158 4.24 9.99 -7.18
N TYR A 159 5.23 9.83 -8.07
CA TYR A 159 5.09 8.99 -9.26
C TYR A 159 4.77 7.54 -8.89
N ILE A 160 5.52 6.92 -7.98
CA ILE A 160 5.30 5.52 -7.56
C ILE A 160 3.91 5.35 -6.94
N GLN A 161 3.49 6.29 -6.10
CA GLN A 161 2.18 6.25 -5.46
C GLN A 161 1.02 6.49 -6.43
N ASP A 162 1.30 7.03 -7.62
CA ASP A 162 0.36 7.21 -8.72
C ASP A 162 0.58 6.21 -9.88
N ASN A 163 1.48 5.23 -9.72
CA ASN A 163 1.77 4.22 -10.73
C ASN A 163 1.94 2.85 -10.06
N PHE A 164 0.82 2.24 -9.70
CA PHE A 164 0.77 0.95 -9.02
C PHE A 164 -0.09 -0.04 -9.78
N GLN A 165 -0.07 -1.30 -9.37
CA GLN A 165 -0.92 -2.33 -9.94
C GLN A 165 -2.08 -2.59 -8.99
N ILE A 166 -3.26 -2.82 -9.54
CA ILE A 166 -4.42 -3.27 -8.78
C ILE A 166 -4.51 -4.80 -8.85
N LEU A 167 -4.59 -5.45 -7.69
CA LEU A 167 -4.82 -6.88 -7.57
C LEU A 167 -6.17 -7.16 -6.91
N LEU A 168 -6.94 -8.08 -7.48
CA LEU A 168 -8.30 -8.42 -7.05
C LEU A 168 -8.40 -9.84 -6.52
N LEU A 169 -9.11 -9.98 -5.40
CA LEU A 169 -9.42 -11.26 -4.75
C LEU A 169 -10.94 -11.36 -4.51
N LYS A 170 -11.57 -12.30 -5.21
CA LYS A 170 -12.99 -12.69 -5.11
C LYS A 170 -13.06 -14.18 -5.41
N ASP A 171 -13.72 -14.97 -4.57
CA ASP A 171 -14.02 -16.40 -4.75
C ASP A 171 -12.83 -17.30 -5.13
N LYS A 172 -11.61 -16.93 -4.74
CA LYS A 172 -10.38 -17.68 -5.04
C LYS A 172 -9.34 -17.55 -3.94
N LYS A 173 -8.26 -18.33 -4.05
CA LYS A 173 -7.20 -18.38 -3.03
C LYS A 173 -6.21 -17.21 -3.07
N ASN A 174 -5.89 -16.72 -4.26
CA ASN A 174 -4.80 -15.75 -4.48
C ASN A 174 -5.31 -14.57 -5.32
N PRO A 175 -4.91 -13.33 -5.03
CA PRO A 175 -5.26 -12.19 -5.86
C PRO A 175 -4.69 -12.31 -7.28
N THR A 176 -5.34 -11.67 -8.23
CA THR A 176 -4.89 -11.59 -9.64
C THR A 176 -4.87 -10.14 -10.08
N ASN A 177 -3.88 -9.76 -10.89
CA ASN A 177 -3.82 -8.42 -11.45
C ASN A 177 -5.08 -8.13 -12.30
N ILE A 178 -5.62 -6.92 -12.14
CA ILE A 178 -6.82 -6.45 -12.84
C ILE A 178 -6.74 -6.62 -14.36
N MET A 179 -5.55 -6.51 -14.96
CA MET A 179 -5.35 -6.65 -16.40
C MET A 179 -5.67 -8.05 -16.95
N HIS A 180 -5.70 -9.07 -16.08
CA HIS A 180 -6.03 -10.45 -16.44
C HIS A 180 -7.49 -10.80 -16.13
N ILE A 181 -8.30 -9.82 -15.72
CA ILE A 181 -9.68 -10.02 -15.32
C ILE A 181 -10.58 -9.34 -16.35
N ASN A 182 -11.52 -10.11 -16.91
CA ASN A 182 -12.66 -9.52 -17.61
C ASN A 182 -13.60 -8.93 -16.55
N LEU A 183 -13.55 -7.60 -16.38
CA LEU A 183 -14.32 -6.91 -15.34
C LEU A 183 -15.83 -7.17 -15.47
N LEU A 184 -16.39 -7.10 -16.67
CA LEU A 184 -17.83 -7.31 -16.89
C LEU A 184 -18.29 -8.69 -16.41
N ASN A 185 -17.51 -9.74 -16.68
CA ASN A 185 -17.80 -11.08 -16.17
C ASN A 185 -17.57 -11.17 -14.65
N TYR A 186 -16.57 -10.45 -14.14
CA TYR A 186 -16.18 -10.49 -12.72
C TYR A 186 -17.24 -9.92 -11.77
N ILE A 187 -17.95 -8.88 -12.22
CA ILE A 187 -19.09 -8.25 -11.51
C ILE A 187 -20.46 -8.72 -12.03
N GLY A 188 -20.49 -9.67 -12.97
CA GLY A 188 -21.69 -10.02 -13.73
C GLY A 188 -22.79 -10.69 -12.90
N ASP A 189 -22.49 -11.10 -11.67
CA ASP A 189 -23.42 -11.65 -10.69
C ASP A 189 -24.15 -10.56 -9.86
N ASN A 190 -23.84 -9.29 -10.08
CA ASN A 190 -24.57 -8.15 -9.52
C ASN A 190 -25.14 -7.29 -10.66
N GLU A 191 -26.44 -7.41 -10.92
CA GLU A 191 -27.12 -6.71 -12.02
C GLU A 191 -27.01 -5.18 -11.91
N ARG A 192 -27.21 -4.61 -10.72
CA ARG A 192 -27.13 -3.16 -10.51
C ARG A 192 -25.73 -2.61 -10.83
N VAL A 193 -24.69 -3.26 -10.30
CA VAL A 193 -23.31 -2.83 -10.53
C VAL A 193 -22.90 -3.02 -11.98
N LYS A 194 -23.34 -4.12 -12.61
CA LYS A 194 -23.16 -4.37 -14.04
C LYS A 194 -23.81 -3.28 -14.88
N ASP A 195 -25.05 -2.90 -14.60
CA ASP A 195 -25.75 -1.85 -15.32
C ASP A 195 -25.08 -0.48 -15.12
N ASN A 196 -24.68 -0.15 -13.90
CA ASN A 196 -23.93 1.07 -13.61
C ASN A 196 -22.59 1.11 -14.36
N TYR A 197 -21.87 -0.02 -14.42
CA TYR A 197 -20.64 -0.13 -15.19
C TYR A 197 -20.88 0.06 -16.70
N SER A 198 -21.87 -0.62 -17.26
CA SER A 198 -22.22 -0.54 -18.68
C SER A 198 -22.68 0.87 -19.10
N ASN A 199 -23.33 1.60 -18.20
CA ASN A 199 -23.77 2.98 -18.41
C ASN A 199 -22.69 4.02 -18.05
N ASN A 200 -21.45 3.58 -17.78
CA ASN A 200 -20.32 4.45 -17.42
C ASN A 200 -20.57 5.32 -16.17
N HIS A 201 -21.41 4.86 -15.23
CA HIS A 201 -21.70 5.58 -13.99
C HIS A 201 -20.43 5.86 -13.17
N TYR A 202 -19.50 4.90 -13.16
CA TYR A 202 -18.23 5.00 -12.45
C TYR A 202 -17.15 5.80 -13.19
N GLY A 203 -17.39 6.24 -14.43
CA GLY A 203 -16.45 7.06 -15.20
C GLY A 203 -15.30 6.32 -15.89
N PHE A 204 -15.34 4.98 -15.98
CA PHE A 204 -14.32 4.16 -16.63
C PHE A 204 -13.96 4.62 -18.05
N ARG A 205 -14.95 5.00 -18.86
CA ARG A 205 -14.76 5.43 -20.26
C ARG A 205 -13.85 6.66 -20.38
N ASN A 206 -13.77 7.48 -19.35
CA ASN A 206 -12.91 8.67 -19.32
C ASN A 206 -11.44 8.31 -18.98
N GLN A 207 -11.19 7.11 -18.47
CA GLN A 207 -9.87 6.62 -18.02
C GLN A 207 -9.19 5.71 -19.06
N PHE A 208 -9.86 5.39 -20.18
CA PHE A 208 -9.32 4.61 -21.31
C PHE A 208 -8.93 5.53 -22.47
N THR A 209 -8.05 6.49 -22.25
CA THR A 209 -7.42 7.23 -23.36
C THR A 209 -6.24 6.42 -23.93
N GLU A 210 -5.90 6.60 -25.22
CA GLU A 210 -4.75 5.94 -25.88
C GLU A 210 -3.42 6.13 -25.10
N ALA A 211 -3.24 7.27 -24.42
CA ALA A 211 -2.09 7.55 -23.56
C ALA A 211 -2.05 6.70 -22.26
N GLN A 212 -3.23 6.25 -21.81
CA GLN A 212 -3.47 5.43 -20.62
C GLN A 212 -3.69 3.94 -20.97
N LYS A 213 -3.52 3.53 -22.24
CA LYS A 213 -3.65 2.12 -22.69
C LYS A 213 -2.99 1.20 -21.67
N MET A 214 -3.85 0.50 -20.93
CA MET A 214 -3.51 -0.12 -19.67
C MET A 214 -2.43 -1.18 -19.87
N GLY A 215 -1.20 -0.79 -19.56
CA GLY A 215 -0.20 -1.74 -19.12
C GLY A 215 -0.61 -2.31 -17.76
N LYS A 216 0.35 -2.94 -17.09
CA LYS A 216 0.15 -3.52 -15.76
C LYS A 216 -0.18 -2.51 -14.65
N TYR A 217 0.06 -1.21 -14.90
CA TYR A 217 0.04 -0.12 -13.92
C TYR A 217 -1.10 0.86 -14.19
N VAL A 218 -1.66 1.42 -13.12
CA VAL A 218 -2.79 2.36 -13.10
C VAL A 218 -2.46 3.55 -12.17
N ASN A 219 -3.23 4.62 -12.32
CA ASN A 219 -3.14 5.85 -11.53
C ASN A 219 -4.25 5.97 -10.47
N LYS A 220 -4.17 7.01 -9.64
CA LYS A 220 -5.15 7.29 -8.57
C LYS A 220 -6.55 7.60 -9.11
N GLU A 221 -6.66 8.21 -10.28
CA GLU A 221 -7.97 8.49 -10.90
C GLU A 221 -8.69 7.20 -11.28
N TYR A 222 -7.97 6.28 -11.94
CA TYR A 222 -8.48 4.95 -12.24
C TYR A 222 -8.84 4.20 -10.96
N GLU A 223 -7.98 4.27 -9.94
CA GLU A 223 -8.27 3.66 -8.64
C GLU A 223 -9.56 4.19 -8.02
N ALA A 224 -9.78 5.50 -8.01
CA ALA A 224 -10.98 6.10 -7.43
C ALA A 224 -12.25 5.62 -8.14
N ALA A 225 -12.25 5.63 -9.48
CA ALA A 225 -13.34 5.09 -10.29
C ALA A 225 -13.58 3.60 -10.01
N PHE A 226 -12.50 2.82 -9.93
CA PHE A 226 -12.55 1.39 -9.67
C PHE A 226 -13.06 1.06 -8.26
N LEU A 227 -12.62 1.79 -7.24
CA LEU A 227 -13.06 1.61 -5.87
C LEU A 227 -14.54 2.00 -5.69
N SER A 228 -15.04 3.00 -6.42
CA SER A 228 -16.48 3.30 -6.41
C SER A 228 -17.31 2.10 -6.86
N MET A 229 -16.92 1.43 -7.95
CA MET A 229 -17.57 0.21 -8.43
C MET A 229 -17.47 -0.95 -7.42
N VAL A 230 -16.28 -1.17 -6.85
CA VAL A 230 -16.08 -2.26 -5.89
C VAL A 230 -16.84 -2.02 -4.59
N ASN A 231 -16.93 -0.77 -4.13
CA ASN A 231 -17.65 -0.41 -2.91
C ASN A 231 -19.15 -0.66 -3.09
N ASP A 232 -19.74 -0.26 -4.22
CA ASP A 232 -21.12 -0.57 -4.57
C ASP A 232 -21.38 -2.09 -4.54
N TYR A 233 -20.48 -2.86 -5.16
CA TYR A 233 -20.57 -4.32 -5.18
C TYR A 233 -20.54 -4.91 -3.77
N ASN A 234 -19.59 -4.46 -2.95
CA ASN A 234 -19.39 -4.98 -1.60
C ASN A 234 -20.57 -4.64 -0.68
N GLN A 235 -21.18 -3.46 -0.83
CA GLN A 235 -22.38 -3.06 -0.09
C GLN A 235 -23.58 -3.95 -0.43
N ASP A 236 -23.82 -4.20 -1.72
CA ASP A 236 -24.92 -5.07 -2.15
C ASP A 236 -24.72 -6.50 -1.67
N ALA A 237 -23.50 -7.03 -1.80
CA ALA A 237 -23.17 -8.38 -1.36
C ALA A 237 -23.35 -8.58 0.16
N ALA A 238 -23.00 -7.56 0.96
CA ALA A 238 -23.23 -7.60 2.41
C ALA A 238 -24.74 -7.64 2.73
N THR A 239 -25.54 -6.81 2.05
CA THR A 239 -26.99 -6.75 2.23
C THR A 239 -27.67 -8.08 1.89
N ILE A 240 -27.27 -8.71 0.77
CA ILE A 240 -27.79 -10.02 0.36
C ILE A 240 -27.36 -11.13 1.35
N GLY A 241 -26.13 -11.06 1.87
CA GLY A 241 -25.63 -12.00 2.88
C GLY A 241 -26.42 -11.95 4.19
N GLU A 242 -26.78 -10.75 4.66
CA GLU A 242 -27.61 -10.54 5.86
C GLU A 242 -29.05 -11.02 5.69
N ALA A 243 -29.61 -10.90 4.48
CA ALA A 243 -30.97 -11.37 4.19
C ALA A 243 -31.08 -12.91 4.18
N ARG A 244 -29.98 -13.62 3.88
CA ARG A 244 -29.93 -15.10 3.82
C ARG A 244 -29.59 -15.76 5.15
N SER A 245 -29.10 -15.00 6.13
CA SER A 245 -28.72 -15.50 7.46
C SER A 245 -29.81 -15.32 8.53
N LYS A 246 -30.94 -14.71 8.16
CA LYS A 246 -32.17 -14.61 8.94
C LYS A 246 -33.16 -15.67 8.48
#